data_AF-A0A0N1L8E1-F1
#
_entry.id   AF-A0A0N1L8E1-F1
#
_cell.length_a   1.000
_cell.length_b   1.000
_cell.length_c   1.000
_cell.angle_alpha   90.00
_cell.angle_beta   90.00
_cell.angle_gamma   90.00
#
_symmetry.space_group_name_H-M   'P 1'
#
loop_
_entity.id
_entity.type
_entity.pdbx_description
1 polymer ?
#
loop_
_entity_poly.entity_id
_entity_poly.type
_entity_poly.pdbx_seq_one_letter_code
_entity_poly.pdbx_strand_id
1 'polypeptide(L)'
;MPRKVSIIAALAIVLTGAAAPALAGDPHLSIVNDSGMTIARIEMSAVSRRGGDSDLLGTAMLRHGARRDMVEPAGGAGACRYDLRVVFANGQRLVIRNLDARTTRMVTVNPWSFNLS
;
A
#
# COMPACT_ATOMS: atom_id res chain seq x y z
N MET A 1 -2.47 39.38 65.06
CA MET A 1 -3.35 38.31 64.54
C MET A 1 -2.83 37.88 63.17
N PRO A 2 -2.21 36.70 62.98
CA PRO A 2 -1.72 36.31 61.66
C PRO A 2 -2.81 35.60 60.85
N ARG A 3 -3.25 36.22 59.74
CA ARG A 3 -4.11 35.57 58.73
C ARG A 3 -3.24 34.69 57.85
N LYS A 4 -3.46 33.37 57.93
CA LYS A 4 -2.83 32.37 57.07
C LYS A 4 -3.32 32.59 55.64
N VAL A 5 -2.42 32.94 54.72
CA VAL A 5 -2.69 33.00 53.28
C VAL A 5 -2.30 31.65 52.70
N SER A 6 -3.30 30.82 52.37
CA SER A 6 -3.09 29.57 51.63
C SER A 6 -2.76 29.89 50.18
N ILE A 7 -1.54 29.59 49.77
CA ILE A 7 -1.09 29.68 48.38
C ILE A 7 -1.41 28.34 47.71
N ILE A 8 -2.42 28.32 46.85
CA ILE A 8 -2.58 27.28 45.83
C ILE A 8 -3.02 27.99 44.54
N ALA A 9 -2.12 28.07 43.56
CA ALA A 9 -2.50 28.33 42.19
C ALA A 9 -1.57 27.52 41.28
N ALA A 10 -2.18 26.54 40.63
CA ALA A 10 -1.56 25.44 39.91
C ALA A 10 -0.76 25.89 38.69
N LEU A 11 0.39 25.25 38.50
CA LEU A 11 1.24 25.36 37.33
C LEU A 11 0.57 24.61 36.15
N ALA A 12 -0.12 25.32 35.26
CA ALA A 12 -0.67 24.73 34.04
C ALA A 12 0.44 24.62 32.98
N ILE A 13 1.09 23.46 32.90
CA ILE A 13 2.04 23.12 31.83
C ILE A 13 1.22 22.86 30.57
N VAL A 14 1.26 23.79 29.61
CA VAL A 14 0.71 23.60 28.27
C VAL A 14 1.63 22.64 27.51
N LEU A 15 1.25 21.36 27.42
CA LEU A 15 1.89 20.42 26.50
C LEU A 15 1.39 20.72 25.07
N THR A 16 2.15 21.51 24.32
CA THR A 16 1.99 21.59 22.86
C THR A 16 2.49 20.27 22.26
N GLY A 17 1.56 19.36 21.97
CA GLY A 17 1.82 18.15 21.20
C GLY A 17 2.24 18.51 19.78
N ALA A 18 3.52 18.36 19.46
CA ALA A 18 4.01 18.45 18.09
C ALA A 18 3.47 17.24 17.31
N ALA A 19 2.40 17.46 16.53
CA ALA A 19 2.01 16.52 15.50
C ALA A 19 3.09 16.55 14.41
N ALA A 20 4.00 15.57 14.44
CA ALA A 20 4.95 15.40 13.35
C ALA A 20 4.15 15.13 12.05
N PRO A 21 4.45 15.80 10.93
CA PRO A 21 3.83 15.46 9.67
C PRO A 21 4.25 14.02 9.34
N ALA A 22 3.28 13.14 9.16
CA ALA A 22 3.55 11.85 8.53
C ALA A 22 4.02 12.17 7.10
N LEU A 23 5.31 12.02 6.84
CA LEU A 23 5.85 12.06 5.48
C LEU A 23 5.18 10.91 4.72
N ALA A 24 4.12 11.23 3.98
CA ALA A 24 3.54 10.34 2.99
C ALA A 24 4.55 10.22 1.85
N GLY A 25 5.54 9.35 2.03
CA GLY A 25 6.39 8.94 0.92
C GLY A 25 5.50 8.26 -0.10
N ASP A 26 5.61 8.67 -1.36
CA ASP A 26 4.88 8.06 -2.48
C ASP A 26 5.03 6.54 -2.37
N PRO A 27 3.92 5.78 -2.25
CA PRO A 27 4.03 4.33 -2.14
C PRO A 27 4.58 3.77 -3.45
N HIS A 28 5.85 3.40 -3.42
CA HIS A 28 6.55 2.70 -4.49
C HIS A 28 6.40 1.20 -4.30
N LEU A 29 5.61 0.55 -5.15
CA LEU A 29 5.45 -0.90 -5.20
C LEU A 29 6.10 -1.44 -6.46
N SER A 30 6.97 -2.43 -6.29
CA SER A 30 7.64 -3.07 -7.42
C SER A 30 7.16 -4.50 -7.61
N ILE A 31 6.75 -4.83 -8.81
CA ILE A 31 6.28 -6.17 -9.16
C ILE A 31 7.32 -6.84 -10.03
N VAL A 32 7.79 -7.99 -9.58
CA VAL A 32 8.76 -8.84 -10.29
C VAL A 32 8.03 -10.08 -10.79
N ASN A 33 8.13 -10.33 -12.09
CA ASN A 33 7.53 -11.51 -12.69
C ASN A 33 8.52 -12.68 -12.73
N ASP A 34 8.47 -13.53 -11.72
CA ASP A 34 9.26 -14.75 -11.63
C ASP A 34 8.40 -16.01 -11.91
N SER A 35 7.28 -15.85 -12.61
CA SER A 35 6.27 -16.93 -12.76
C SER A 35 6.59 -17.94 -13.88
N GLY A 36 7.57 -17.66 -14.73
CA GLY A 36 7.79 -18.36 -16.00
C GLY A 36 6.80 -17.99 -17.11
N MET A 37 5.82 -17.12 -16.85
CA MET A 37 4.80 -16.69 -17.83
C MET A 37 4.86 -15.19 -18.08
N THR A 38 4.21 -14.71 -19.16
CA THR A 38 4.03 -13.26 -19.38
C THR A 38 2.79 -12.78 -18.64
N ILE A 39 2.94 -11.71 -17.86
CA ILE A 39 1.83 -10.99 -17.24
C ILE A 39 1.28 -10.00 -18.26
N ALA A 40 -0.01 -10.11 -18.55
CA ALA A 40 -0.72 -9.27 -19.51
C ALA A 40 -1.41 -8.08 -18.83
N ARG A 41 -1.81 -8.22 -17.57
CA ARG A 41 -2.49 -7.15 -16.82
C ARG A 41 -2.13 -7.17 -15.35
N ILE A 42 -2.03 -5.99 -14.75
CA ILE A 42 -1.92 -5.84 -13.31
C ILE A 42 -2.97 -4.83 -12.84
N GLU A 43 -3.87 -5.26 -11.98
CA GLU A 43 -4.94 -4.44 -11.40
C GLU A 43 -4.71 -4.39 -9.88
N MET A 44 -4.86 -3.23 -9.25
CA MET A 44 -4.62 -3.09 -7.81
C MET A 44 -5.73 -2.29 -7.16
N SER A 45 -6.62 -2.96 -6.43
CA SER A 45 -7.88 -2.37 -5.95
C SER A 45 -7.82 -2.07 -4.46
N ALA A 46 -8.16 -0.85 -4.02
CA ALA A 46 -8.25 -0.57 -2.58
C ALA A 46 -9.30 -1.46 -1.89
N VAL A 47 -8.97 -2.11 -0.76
CA VAL A 47 -9.91 -3.02 -0.05
C VAL A 47 -11.19 -2.30 0.38
N SER A 48 -11.10 -1.00 0.68
CA SER A 48 -12.24 -0.16 1.06
C SER A 48 -13.10 0.30 -0.13
N ARG A 49 -12.62 0.15 -1.37
CA ARG A 49 -13.31 0.60 -2.58
C ARG A 49 -13.89 -0.61 -3.31
N ARG A 50 -15.21 -0.61 -3.54
CA ARG A 50 -15.84 -1.63 -4.38
C ARG A 50 -15.68 -1.25 -5.85
N GLY A 51 -14.84 -1.98 -6.57
CA GLY A 51 -14.58 -1.76 -7.99
C GLY A 51 -13.11 -2.08 -8.27
N GLY A 52 -12.85 -2.83 -9.34
CA GLY A 52 -11.46 -3.05 -9.79
C GLY A 52 -10.86 -1.73 -10.25
N ASP A 53 -9.68 -1.37 -9.75
CA ASP A 53 -8.94 -0.21 -10.26
C ASP A 53 -8.39 -0.48 -11.66
N SER A 54 -7.98 0.59 -12.34
CA SER A 54 -7.45 0.55 -13.70
C SER A 54 -6.20 -0.33 -13.84
N ASP A 55 -6.02 -0.92 -15.02
CA ASP A 55 -4.81 -1.66 -15.34
C ASP A 55 -3.58 -0.76 -15.28
N LEU A 56 -2.64 -1.14 -14.43
CA LEU A 56 -1.41 -0.43 -14.18
C LEU A 56 -0.34 -0.68 -15.24
N LEU A 57 -0.52 -1.68 -16.11
CA LEU A 57 0.37 -1.92 -17.26
C LEU A 57 -0.08 -1.18 -18.53
N GLY A 58 -1.37 -0.83 -18.64
CA GLY A 58 -1.94 -0.22 -19.83
C GLY A 58 -1.83 -1.14 -21.06
N THR A 59 -1.03 -0.74 -22.05
CA THR A 59 -0.76 -1.57 -23.25
C THR A 59 0.51 -2.41 -23.12
N ALA A 60 1.27 -2.24 -22.03
CA ALA A 60 2.50 -2.97 -21.82
C ALA A 60 2.22 -4.39 -21.31
N MET A 61 3.15 -5.29 -21.61
CA MET A 61 3.19 -6.62 -20.99
C MET A 61 4.45 -6.75 -20.14
N LEU A 62 4.36 -7.54 -19.07
CA LEU A 62 5.49 -7.82 -18.20
C LEU A 62 5.97 -9.26 -18.41
N ARG A 63 7.05 -9.41 -19.17
CA ARG A 63 7.68 -10.72 -19.45
C ARG A 63 8.26 -11.35 -18.18
N HIS A 64 8.49 -12.65 -18.22
CA HIS A 64 9.24 -13.35 -17.17
C HIS A 64 10.64 -12.70 -16.99
N GLY A 65 11.09 -12.60 -15.73
CA GLY A 65 12.34 -11.97 -15.31
C GLY A 65 12.29 -10.43 -15.28
N ALA A 66 11.22 -9.81 -15.81
CA ALA A 66 11.12 -8.36 -15.84
C ALA A 66 10.40 -7.82 -14.60
N ARG A 67 10.68 -6.55 -14.33
CA ARG A 67 10.17 -5.79 -13.18
C ARG A 67 9.40 -4.56 -13.65
N ARG A 68 8.34 -4.21 -12.92
CA ARG A 68 7.67 -2.91 -13.04
C ARG A 68 7.59 -2.23 -11.69
N ASP A 69 8.09 -1.00 -11.66
CA ASP A 69 7.90 -0.10 -10.54
C ASP A 69 6.62 0.69 -10.78
N MET A 70 5.72 0.64 -9.80
CA MET A 70 4.45 1.34 -9.81
C MET A 70 4.54 2.49 -8.82
N VAL A 71 4.25 3.69 -9.31
CA VAL A 71 4.15 4.89 -8.49
C VAL A 71 2.67 5.06 -8.19
N GLU A 72 2.32 4.78 -6.94
CA GLU A 72 1.01 5.02 -6.36
C GLU A 72 -0.17 4.24 -6.99
N PRO A 73 -0.85 3.36 -6.24
CA PRO A 73 -2.14 2.85 -6.68
C PRO A 73 -3.11 4.01 -6.85
N ALA A 74 -3.59 4.21 -8.08
CA ALA A 74 -4.53 5.26 -8.47
C ALA A 74 -5.77 5.24 -7.56
N GLY A 75 -5.77 6.07 -6.51
CA GLY A 75 -6.84 6.00 -5.50
C GLY A 75 -6.75 7.03 -4.37
N GLY A 76 -5.62 7.73 -4.24
CA GLY A 76 -5.45 8.88 -3.36
C GLY A 76 -5.18 8.50 -1.92
N ALA A 77 -4.03 8.95 -1.40
CA ALA A 77 -3.67 9.40 -0.04
C ALA A 77 -4.15 8.65 1.24
N GLY A 78 -5.14 7.75 1.23
CA GLY A 78 -5.80 7.22 2.42
C GLY A 78 -5.87 5.71 2.55
N ALA A 79 -5.94 4.95 1.43
CA ALA A 79 -5.99 3.49 1.51
C ALA A 79 -4.57 2.91 1.71
N CYS A 80 -4.39 2.09 2.75
CA CYS A 80 -3.13 1.37 3.00
C CYS A 80 -3.18 -0.06 2.43
N ARG A 81 -4.39 -0.63 2.31
CA ARG A 81 -4.61 -2.05 2.01
C ARG A 81 -5.25 -2.20 0.63
N TYR A 82 -4.65 -3.07 -0.18
CA TYR A 82 -5.04 -3.29 -1.57
C TYR A 82 -5.12 -4.78 -1.89
N ASP A 83 -6.02 -5.15 -2.80
CA ASP A 83 -6.02 -6.45 -3.45
C ASP A 83 -5.31 -6.31 -4.80
N LEU A 84 -4.18 -7.00 -4.95
CA LEU A 84 -3.43 -7.04 -6.20
C LEU A 84 -3.88 -8.24 -7.04
N ARG A 85 -4.38 -7.98 -8.25
CA ARG A 85 -4.76 -8.99 -9.22
C ARG A 85 -3.79 -8.98 -10.39
N VAL A 86 -3.23 -10.14 -10.68
CA VAL A 86 -2.33 -10.38 -11.81
C VAL A 86 -3.04 -11.28 -12.80
N VAL A 87 -3.10 -10.85 -14.06
CA VAL A 87 -3.65 -11.64 -15.17
C VAL A 87 -2.52 -12.01 -16.12
N PHE A 88 -2.33 -13.30 -16.35
CA PHE A 88 -1.33 -13.82 -17.26
C PHE A 88 -1.86 -13.85 -18.71
N ALA A 89 -0.95 -13.91 -19.68
CA ALA A 89 -1.29 -13.94 -21.10
C ALA A 89 -2.13 -15.15 -21.51
N ASN A 90 -2.11 -16.23 -20.73
CA ASN A 90 -2.93 -17.43 -20.93
C ASN A 90 -4.31 -17.36 -20.23
N GLY A 91 -4.64 -16.23 -19.59
CA GLY A 91 -5.90 -16.03 -18.87
C GLY A 91 -5.91 -16.52 -17.42
N GLN A 92 -4.83 -17.15 -16.92
CA GLN A 92 -4.72 -17.45 -15.49
C GLN A 92 -4.71 -16.17 -14.66
N ARG A 93 -5.21 -16.28 -13.43
CA ARG A 93 -5.35 -15.15 -12.51
C ARG A 93 -4.77 -15.51 -11.15
N LEU A 94 -3.99 -14.59 -10.60
CA LEU A 94 -3.51 -14.62 -9.21
C LEU A 94 -4.08 -13.40 -8.49
N VAL A 95 -4.59 -13.59 -7.28
CA VAL A 95 -5.07 -12.49 -6.43
C VAL A 95 -4.34 -12.55 -5.10
N ILE A 96 -3.56 -11.52 -4.81
CA ILE A 96 -2.92 -11.31 -3.51
C ILE A 96 -3.79 -10.32 -2.75
N ARG A 97 -4.48 -10.81 -1.73
CA ARG A 97 -5.42 -9.99 -0.96
C ARG A 97 -4.72 -9.24 0.15
N ASN A 98 -5.30 -8.10 0.52
CA ASN A 98 -4.94 -7.36 1.73
C ASN A 98 -3.44 -7.01 1.79
N LEU A 99 -2.84 -6.63 0.66
CA LEU A 99 -1.47 -6.15 0.53
C LEU A 99 -1.34 -4.78 1.19
N ASP A 100 -0.30 -4.58 2.00
CA ASP A 100 0.00 -3.27 2.59
C ASP A 100 0.94 -2.47 1.70
N ALA A 101 0.44 -1.44 1.02
CA ALA A 101 1.24 -0.65 0.10
C ALA A 101 2.25 0.29 0.79
N ARG A 102 2.15 0.50 2.11
CA ARG A 102 3.09 1.35 2.86
C ARG A 102 4.31 0.58 3.33
N THR A 103 4.12 -0.69 3.67
CA THR A 103 5.21 -1.55 4.16
C THR A 103 5.75 -2.47 3.07
N THR A 104 4.93 -2.83 2.09
CA THR A 104 5.34 -3.69 0.99
C THR A 104 5.91 -2.87 -0.16
N ARG A 105 7.20 -3.06 -0.42
CA ARG A 105 7.90 -2.41 -1.53
C ARG A 105 8.07 -3.31 -2.75
N MET A 106 7.96 -4.62 -2.55
CA MET A 106 8.19 -5.58 -3.62
C MET A 106 7.27 -6.79 -3.50
N VAL A 107 6.68 -7.19 -4.61
CA VAL A 107 5.92 -8.43 -4.78
C VAL A 107 6.56 -9.24 -5.89
N THR A 108 6.97 -10.46 -5.55
CA THR A 108 7.48 -11.43 -6.53
C THR A 108 6.37 -12.41 -6.87
N VAL A 109 5.98 -12.44 -8.14
CA VAL A 109 4.99 -13.38 -8.66
C VAL A 109 5.73 -14.64 -9.10
N ASN A 110 5.59 -15.75 -8.38
CA ASN A 110 6.31 -16.99 -8.63
C ASN A 110 5.35 -18.15 -8.98
N PRO A 111 5.86 -19.31 -9.45
CA PRO A 111 5.03 -20.42 -9.90
C PRO A 111 4.25 -21.12 -8.78
N TRP A 112 4.58 -20.89 -7.52
CA TRP A 112 3.89 -21.47 -6.36
C TRP A 112 2.85 -20.53 -5.77
N SER A 113 2.83 -19.26 -6.21
CA SER A 113 1.90 -18.22 -5.75
C SER A 113 0.43 -18.61 -6.00
N PHE A 114 0.19 -19.53 -6.94
CA PHE A 114 -1.14 -20.03 -7.28
C PHE A 114 -1.78 -20.91 -6.20
N ASN A 115 -1.04 -21.33 -5.17
CA ASN A 115 -1.52 -22.27 -4.15
C ASN A 115 -1.86 -21.61 -2.79
N LEU A 116 -1.85 -20.27 -2.71
CA LEU A 116 -2.12 -19.50 -1.49
C LEU A 116 -3.62 -19.12 -1.34
N SER A 117 -4.53 -20.05 -1.65
CA SER A 117 -5.99 -19.85 -1.46
C SER A 117 -6.42 -20.05 -0.02
#